data_AF-A6IB17-F1
#
_entry.id   AF-A6IB17-F1
#
_cell.length_a   1.000
_cell.length_b   1.000
_cell.length_c   1.000
_cell.angle_alpha   90.00
_cell.angle_beta   90.00
_cell.angle_gamma   90.00
#
_symmetry.space_group_name_H-M   'P 1'
#
loop_
_entity.id
_entity.type
_entity.pdbx_description
1 polymer ?
#
loop_
_entity_poly.entity_id
_entity_poly.type
_entity_poly.pdbx_seq_one_letter_code
_entity_poly.pdbx_strand_id
1 'polypeptide(L)'
;MGLKVNCEGRGLTALPVLPANTRQLLLTNNSLRSVPPGAFDHMPQLWELKVAHNPWHCDCSLTYLRLWLEDHMPEALSHVYCASPDLATQRPLGQLTGYELGNCGWKLPPSWAYSGIWWDVSLVAVAVLGLILLAGLLNTFTESRN
;
A
#
# COMPACT_ATOMS: atom_id res chain seq x y z
N MET A 1 0.95 -11.06 -32.94
CA MET A 1 -0.06 -12.06 -32.52
C MET A 1 0.17 -12.34 -31.05
N GLY A 2 -0.82 -12.11 -30.18
CA GLY A 2 -0.66 -12.28 -28.74
C GLY A 2 -1.43 -13.49 -28.23
N LEU A 3 -0.95 -14.14 -27.18
CA LEU A 3 -1.59 -15.33 -26.63
C LEU A 3 -2.71 -14.95 -25.66
N LYS A 4 -3.88 -15.57 -25.83
CA LYS A 4 -4.96 -15.56 -24.86
C LYS A 4 -4.86 -16.83 -24.01
N VAL A 5 -4.68 -16.66 -22.70
CA VAL A 5 -4.59 -17.76 -21.74
C VAL A 5 -5.87 -17.78 -20.91
N ASN A 6 -6.65 -18.86 -21.05
CA ASN A 6 -7.89 -19.04 -20.30
C ASN A 6 -7.71 -20.09 -19.20
N CYS A 7 -7.72 -19.64 -17.96
CA CYS A 7 -7.61 -20.43 -16.74
C CYS A 7 -8.86 -20.32 -15.86
N GLU A 8 -9.99 -19.87 -16.40
CA GLU A 8 -11.23 -19.69 -15.65
C GLU A 8 -11.79 -21.02 -15.11
N GLY A 9 -12.28 -21.03 -13.87
CA GLY A 9 -12.99 -22.19 -13.31
C GLY A 9 -12.12 -23.40 -13.00
N ARG A 10 -10.80 -23.22 -12.88
CA ARG A 10 -9.83 -24.32 -12.73
C ARG A 10 -9.51 -24.68 -11.27
N GLY A 11 -10.08 -23.96 -10.30
CA GLY A 11 -9.81 -24.16 -8.88
C GLY A 11 -8.37 -23.82 -8.48
N LEU A 12 -7.70 -22.93 -9.22
CA LEU A 12 -6.31 -22.56 -8.97
C LEU A 12 -6.16 -21.90 -7.61
N THR A 13 -5.24 -22.40 -6.78
CA THR A 13 -4.83 -21.79 -5.50
C THR A 13 -3.57 -20.94 -5.63
N ALA A 14 -2.82 -21.14 -6.72
CA ALA A 14 -1.65 -20.37 -7.09
C ALA A 14 -1.60 -20.18 -8.62
N LEU A 15 -0.86 -19.16 -9.07
CA LEU A 15 -0.67 -18.92 -10.50
C LEU A 15 0.16 -20.04 -11.14
N PRO A 16 -0.25 -20.59 -12.30
CA PRO A 16 0.58 -21.51 -13.07
C PRO A 16 1.73 -20.78 -13.73
N VAL A 17 2.66 -21.52 -14.35
CA VAL A 17 3.68 -20.93 -15.22
C VAL A 17 2.98 -20.34 -16.45
N LEU A 18 3.10 -19.03 -16.63
CA LEU A 18 2.49 -18.29 -17.73
C LEU A 18 3.53 -17.94 -18.79
N PRO A 19 3.19 -18.01 -20.08
CA PRO A 19 4.11 -17.65 -21.15
C PRO A 19 4.22 -16.13 -21.31
N ALA A 20 5.43 -15.63 -21.56
CA ALA A 20 5.75 -14.19 -21.63
C ALA A 20 4.99 -13.41 -22.73
N ASN A 21 4.52 -14.09 -23.78
CA ASN A 21 3.76 -13.49 -24.89
C ASN A 21 2.24 -13.42 -24.64
N THR A 22 1.80 -13.65 -23.40
CA THR A 22 0.40 -13.51 -22.99
C THR A 22 -0.06 -12.05 -23.11
N ARG A 23 -1.24 -11.86 -23.70
CA ARG A 23 -1.92 -10.56 -23.82
C ARG A 23 -3.22 -10.48 -23.04
N GLN A 24 -3.90 -11.61 -22.92
CA GLN A 24 -5.15 -11.73 -22.18
C GLN A 24 -5.03 -12.92 -21.23
N LEU A 25 -5.25 -12.68 -19.94
CA LEU A 25 -5.19 -13.70 -18.91
C LEU A 25 -6.52 -13.75 -18.15
N LEU A 26 -7.22 -14.87 -18.25
CA LEU A 26 -8.50 -15.09 -17.59
C LEU A 26 -8.30 -16.03 -16.40
N LEU A 27 -8.44 -15.50 -15.18
CA LEU A 27 -8.31 -16.22 -13.90
C LEU A 27 -9.60 -16.15 -13.07
N THR A 28 -10.71 -15.74 -13.67
CA THR A 28 -12.02 -15.68 -13.01
C THR A 28 -12.42 -17.02 -12.39
N ASN A 29 -13.19 -17.01 -11.31
CA ASN A 29 -13.76 -18.23 -10.69
C ASN A 29 -12.67 -19.26 -10.31
N ASN A 30 -11.66 -18.81 -9.57
CA ASN A 30 -10.62 -19.69 -9.01
C ASN A 30 -10.56 -19.52 -7.48
N SER A 31 -9.55 -20.14 -6.85
CA SER A 31 -9.34 -20.14 -5.41
C SER A 31 -8.10 -19.34 -5.02
N LEU A 32 -7.73 -18.34 -5.83
CA LEU A 32 -6.56 -17.50 -5.58
C LEU A 32 -6.84 -16.58 -4.38
N ARG A 33 -5.87 -16.51 -3.46
CA ARG A 33 -5.95 -15.63 -2.28
C ARG A 33 -5.05 -14.42 -2.41
N SER A 34 -3.95 -14.53 -3.15
CA SER A 34 -3.01 -13.45 -3.42
C SER A 34 -2.29 -13.69 -4.74
N VAL A 35 -1.55 -12.68 -5.19
CA VAL A 35 -0.68 -12.78 -6.37
C VAL A 35 0.75 -12.46 -5.93
N PRO A 36 1.73 -13.32 -6.20
CA PRO A 36 3.12 -13.06 -5.86
C PRO A 36 3.62 -11.74 -6.48
N PRO A 37 4.43 -10.96 -5.76
CA PRO A 37 5.10 -9.80 -6.34
C PRO A 37 5.87 -10.17 -7.61
N GLY A 38 5.70 -9.37 -8.65
CA GLY A 38 6.36 -9.56 -9.94
C GLY A 38 5.75 -10.65 -10.84
N ALA A 39 4.60 -11.23 -10.47
CA ALA A 39 3.97 -12.29 -11.25
C ALA A 39 3.64 -11.92 -12.70
N PHE A 40 3.46 -10.63 -13.00
CA PHE A 40 3.10 -10.15 -14.34
C PHE A 40 4.23 -9.36 -15.04
N ASP A 41 5.34 -9.11 -14.37
CA ASP A 41 6.42 -8.23 -14.86
C ASP A 41 7.12 -8.79 -16.11
N HIS A 42 7.08 -10.11 -16.29
CA HIS A 42 7.63 -10.80 -17.45
C HIS A 42 6.68 -10.83 -18.67
N MET A 43 5.48 -10.23 -18.56
CA MET A 43 4.46 -10.19 -19.62
C MET A 43 4.15 -8.74 -20.03
N PRO A 44 5.07 -8.04 -20.73
CA PRO A 44 4.93 -6.62 -21.08
C PRO A 44 3.81 -6.33 -22.11
N GLN A 45 3.14 -7.37 -22.62
CA GLN A 45 2.05 -7.27 -23.59
C GLN A 45 0.68 -7.57 -22.96
N LEU A 46 0.64 -7.88 -21.66
CA LEU A 46 -0.59 -8.15 -20.92
C LEU A 46 -1.40 -6.86 -20.79
N TRP A 47 -2.58 -6.82 -21.39
CA TRP A 47 -3.47 -5.67 -21.34
C TRP A 47 -4.85 -6.00 -20.78
N GLU A 48 -5.21 -7.29 -20.72
CA GLU A 48 -6.46 -7.75 -20.11
C GLU A 48 -6.16 -8.81 -19.04
N LEU A 49 -6.53 -8.52 -17.81
CA LEU A 49 -6.47 -9.43 -16.67
C LEU A 49 -7.86 -9.53 -16.03
N LYS A 50 -8.43 -10.74 -16.00
CA LYS A 50 -9.68 -11.01 -15.27
C LYS A 50 -9.42 -11.86 -14.05
N VAL A 51 -9.64 -11.28 -12.88
CA VAL A 51 -9.31 -11.86 -11.57
C VAL A 51 -10.51 -11.86 -10.60
N ALA A 52 -11.70 -11.51 -11.10
CA ALA A 52 -12.93 -11.51 -10.32
C ALA A 52 -13.28 -12.91 -9.79
N HIS A 53 -14.14 -12.97 -8.77
CA HIS A 53 -14.60 -14.24 -8.18
C HIS A 53 -13.45 -15.17 -7.74
N ASN A 54 -12.51 -14.60 -6.99
CA ASN A 54 -11.48 -15.33 -6.28
C ASN A 54 -11.54 -14.92 -4.79
N PRO A 55 -11.22 -15.82 -3.86
CA PRO A 55 -11.26 -15.53 -2.42
C PRO A 55 -10.06 -14.68 -1.98
N TRP A 56 -9.97 -13.45 -2.48
CA TRP A 56 -8.84 -12.56 -2.20
C TRP A 56 -8.67 -12.28 -0.71
N HIS A 57 -7.44 -12.45 -0.22
CA HIS A 57 -7.03 -12.10 1.13
C HIS A 57 -6.38 -10.71 1.09
N CYS A 58 -7.14 -9.69 1.45
CA CYS A 58 -6.78 -8.29 1.34
C CYS A 58 -5.92 -7.84 2.52
N ASP A 59 -4.65 -8.21 2.45
CA ASP A 59 -3.57 -7.76 3.33
C ASP A 59 -2.35 -7.32 2.49
N CYS A 60 -1.17 -7.32 3.12
CA CYS A 60 0.06 -6.94 2.43
C CYS A 60 0.43 -7.82 1.25
N SER A 61 0.03 -9.09 1.24
CA SER A 61 0.33 -9.98 0.14
C SER A 61 -0.41 -9.59 -1.15
N LEU A 62 -1.52 -8.84 -1.05
CA LEU A 62 -2.32 -8.41 -2.19
C LEU A 62 -1.90 -7.04 -2.74
N THR A 63 -0.96 -6.36 -2.10
CA THR A 63 -0.53 -5.00 -2.48
C THR A 63 -0.01 -4.95 -3.91
N TYR A 64 0.73 -5.97 -4.36
CA TYR A 64 1.22 -6.06 -5.74
C TYR A 64 0.07 -6.05 -6.75
N LEU A 65 -0.94 -6.90 -6.55
CA LEU A 65 -2.08 -6.99 -7.46
C LEU A 65 -2.84 -5.66 -7.52
N ARG A 66 -3.07 -5.02 -6.37
CA ARG A 66 -3.70 -3.71 -6.32
C ARG A 66 -2.94 -2.69 -7.15
N LEU A 67 -1.65 -2.52 -6.90
CA LEU A 67 -0.82 -1.52 -7.59
C LEU A 67 -0.72 -1.80 -9.08
N TRP A 68 -0.59 -3.07 -9.47
CA TRP A 68 -0.57 -3.46 -10.87
C TRP A 68 -1.88 -3.10 -11.59
N LEU A 69 -3.02 -3.39 -10.96
CA LEU A 69 -4.34 -3.01 -11.48
C LEU A 69 -4.54 -1.49 -11.51
N GLU A 70 -4.10 -0.77 -10.49
CA GLU A 70 -4.20 0.70 -10.44
C GLU A 70 -3.45 1.36 -11.60
N ASP A 71 -2.27 0.84 -11.94
CA ASP A 71 -1.41 1.38 -13.00
C ASP A 71 -1.87 0.96 -14.41
N HIS A 72 -2.34 -0.28 -14.59
CA HIS A 72 -2.63 -0.83 -15.92
C HIS A 72 -4.13 -0.90 -16.25
N MET A 73 -5.00 -1.09 -15.26
CA MET A 73 -6.42 -1.44 -15.42
C MET A 73 -7.29 -0.95 -14.25
N PRO A 74 -7.39 0.37 -14.00
CA PRO A 74 -8.04 0.90 -12.80
C PRO A 74 -9.51 0.51 -12.69
N GLU A 75 -10.21 0.29 -13.82
CA GLU A 75 -11.61 -0.14 -13.84
C GLU A 75 -11.79 -1.57 -13.29
N ALA A 76 -10.75 -2.40 -13.31
CA ALA A 76 -10.81 -3.75 -12.76
C ALA A 76 -10.81 -3.76 -11.23
N LEU A 77 -10.34 -2.69 -10.56
CA LEU A 77 -10.28 -2.60 -9.09
C LEU A 77 -11.66 -2.65 -8.42
N SER A 78 -12.71 -2.19 -9.10
CA SER A 78 -14.09 -2.23 -8.59
C SER A 78 -14.71 -3.63 -8.66
N HIS A 79 -14.09 -4.55 -9.42
CA HIS A 79 -14.59 -5.91 -9.65
C HIS A 79 -13.82 -6.98 -8.85
N VAL A 80 -12.82 -6.56 -8.07
CA VAL A 80 -12.02 -7.44 -7.22
C VAL A 80 -12.49 -7.28 -5.78
N TYR A 81 -13.17 -8.28 -5.24
CA TYR A 81 -13.72 -8.23 -3.89
C TYR A 81 -12.88 -9.04 -2.91
N CYS A 82 -12.70 -8.51 -1.71
CA CYS A 82 -12.02 -9.20 -0.62
C CYS A 82 -12.94 -10.27 -0.02
N ALA A 83 -12.41 -11.47 0.19
CA ALA A 83 -13.07 -12.53 0.96
C ALA A 83 -12.56 -12.61 2.40
N SER A 84 -11.42 -11.98 2.68
CA SER A 84 -10.78 -11.94 3.99
C SER A 84 -9.81 -10.76 4.05
N PRO A 85 -9.40 -10.28 5.24
CA PRO A 85 -9.96 -10.61 6.57
C PRO A 85 -11.41 -10.10 6.72
N ASP A 86 -12.13 -10.52 7.77
CA ASP A 86 -13.57 -10.23 7.97
C ASP A 86 -13.93 -8.73 7.85
N LEU A 87 -13.05 -7.85 8.33
CA LEU A 87 -13.22 -6.39 8.25
C LEU A 87 -13.21 -5.84 6.82
N ALA A 88 -12.57 -6.54 5.89
CA ALA A 88 -12.49 -6.17 4.47
C ALA A 88 -13.47 -6.96 3.60
N THR A 89 -14.13 -7.99 4.14
CA THR A 89 -15.00 -8.89 3.38
C THR A 89 -16.08 -8.14 2.59
N GLN A 90 -16.28 -8.53 1.33
CA GLN A 90 -17.21 -7.93 0.37
C GLN A 90 -16.92 -6.46 0.01
N ARG A 91 -15.78 -5.90 0.42
CA ARG A 91 -15.33 -4.60 -0.08
C ARG A 91 -14.53 -4.77 -1.38
N PRO A 92 -14.72 -3.89 -2.36
CA PRO A 92 -13.89 -3.88 -3.55
C PRO A 92 -12.48 -3.37 -3.21
N LEU A 93 -11.47 -3.95 -3.85
CA LEU A 93 -10.06 -3.66 -3.61
C LEU A 93 -9.73 -2.19 -3.85
N GLY A 94 -10.37 -1.57 -4.84
CA GLY A 94 -10.21 -0.14 -5.13
C GLY A 94 -10.68 0.81 -4.01
N GLN A 95 -11.50 0.34 -3.06
CA GLN A 95 -11.96 1.15 -1.93
C GLN A 95 -11.10 1.01 -0.68
N LEU A 96 -10.14 0.09 -0.66
CA LEU A 96 -9.25 -0.06 0.48
C LEU A 96 -8.16 1.01 0.44
N THR A 97 -7.72 1.47 1.59
CA THR A 97 -6.52 2.30 1.76
C THR A 97 -5.29 1.43 2.00
N GLY A 98 -4.09 2.01 1.87
CA GLY A 98 -2.84 1.29 2.20
C GLY A 98 -2.78 0.84 3.66
N TYR A 99 -3.40 1.59 4.57
CA TYR A 99 -3.54 1.21 5.98
C TYR A 99 -4.41 -0.03 6.16
N GLU A 100 -5.56 -0.10 5.48
CA GLU A 100 -6.47 -1.26 5.55
C GLU A 100 -5.86 -2.54 4.94
N LEU A 101 -4.88 -2.40 4.03
CA LEU A 101 -4.07 -3.53 3.54
C LEU A 101 -2.91 -3.90 4.49
N GLY A 102 -2.67 -3.17 5.58
CA GLY A 102 -1.60 -3.49 6.54
C GLY A 102 -0.33 -2.64 6.42
N ASN A 103 -0.40 -1.47 5.78
CA ASN A 103 0.69 -0.49 5.68
C ASN A 103 2.00 -1.02 5.06
N CYS A 104 1.84 -1.69 3.92
CA CYS A 104 2.82 -2.56 3.28
C CYS A 104 3.85 -1.75 2.51
N GLY A 105 4.92 -1.36 3.21
CA GLY A 105 5.96 -0.47 2.68
C GLY A 105 6.60 0.38 3.76
N TRP A 106 5.91 0.60 4.87
CA TRP A 106 6.42 1.34 6.02
C TRP A 106 6.78 0.37 7.15
N LYS A 107 7.96 -0.25 7.07
CA LYS A 107 8.67 -0.61 8.30
C LYS A 107 9.28 0.67 8.81
N LEU A 108 8.69 1.30 9.83
CA LEU A 108 9.43 2.32 10.55
C LEU A 108 10.73 1.66 11.02
N PRO A 109 11.92 2.20 10.67
CA PRO A 109 13.14 1.75 11.30
C PRO A 109 12.96 1.91 12.82
N PRO A 110 13.41 0.92 13.63
CA PRO A 110 13.20 0.93 15.08
C PRO A 110 13.75 2.20 15.77
N SER A 111 14.64 2.94 15.10
CA SER A 111 15.12 4.26 15.53
C SER A 111 14.02 5.31 15.70
N TRP A 112 12.95 5.29 14.91
CA TRP A 112 11.88 6.29 15.01
C TRP A 112 10.77 5.88 15.98
N ALA A 113 10.66 4.59 16.31
CA ALA A 113 9.74 4.11 17.34
C ALA A 113 10.14 4.54 18.76
N TYR A 114 11.43 4.87 18.98
CA TYR A 114 11.96 5.35 20.26
C TYR A 114 12.02 6.90 20.35
N SER A 115 11.56 7.59 19.32
CA SER A 115 11.94 8.97 19.05
C SER A 115 10.82 9.98 19.28
N GLY A 116 9.81 9.66 20.10
CA GLY A 116 8.81 10.65 20.52
C GLY A 116 9.34 11.53 21.66
N ILE A 117 9.89 10.90 22.70
CA ILE A 117 10.19 11.59 23.96
C ILE A 117 11.35 12.59 23.84
N TRP A 118 12.42 12.24 23.15
CA TRP A 118 13.61 13.10 23.03
C TRP A 118 13.40 14.30 22.10
N TRP A 119 12.54 14.15 21.08
CA TRP A 119 12.20 15.25 20.18
C TRP A 119 11.32 16.27 20.90
N ASP A 120 10.33 15.82 21.67
CA ASP A 120 9.47 16.70 22.45
C ASP A 120 10.27 17.47 23.52
N VAL A 121 11.18 16.80 24.23
CA VAL A 121 12.05 17.44 25.24
C VAL A 121 12.97 18.48 24.60
N SER A 122 13.54 18.18 23.43
CA SER A 122 14.41 19.11 22.71
C SER A 122 13.65 20.37 22.27
N LEU A 123 12.40 20.19 21.80
CA LEU A 123 11.56 21.29 21.34
C LEU A 123 11.12 22.20 22.50
N VAL A 124 10.78 21.62 23.65
CA VAL A 124 10.47 22.38 24.87
C VAL A 124 11.69 23.16 25.38
N ALA A 125 12.89 22.55 25.37
CA ALA A 125 14.11 23.22 25.82
C ALA A 125 14.46 24.43 24.93
N VAL A 126 14.33 24.30 23.60
CA VAL A 126 14.55 25.42 22.66
C VAL A 126 13.55 26.55 22.90
N ALA A 127 12.27 26.23 23.13
CA ALA A 127 11.24 27.23 23.43
C ALA A 127 11.54 27.98 24.74
N VAL A 128 11.97 27.26 25.80
CA VAL A 128 12.32 27.86 27.09
C VAL A 128 13.54 28.77 26.96
N LEU A 129 14.60 28.33 26.27
CA LEU A 129 15.79 29.14 26.03
C LEU A 129 15.47 30.40 25.22
N GLY A 130 14.60 30.28 24.21
CA GLY A 130 14.11 31.42 23.44
C GLY A 130 13.37 32.44 24.30
N LEU A 131 12.48 32.00 25.19
CA LEU A 131 11.76 32.88 26.12
C LEU A 131 12.71 33.58 27.10
N ILE A 132 13.71 32.87 27.63
CA ILE A 132 14.71 33.45 28.54
C ILE A 132 15.52 34.54 27.84
N LEU A 133 15.99 34.27 26.61
CA LEU A 133 16.74 35.25 25.82
C LEU A 133 15.90 36.49 25.51
N LEU A 134 14.63 36.30 25.15
CA LEU A 134 13.72 37.38 24.81
C LEU A 134 13.38 38.25 26.03
N ALA A 135 13.19 37.63 27.20
CA ALA A 135 13.04 38.34 28.47
C ALA A 135 14.32 39.10 28.86
N GLY A 136 15.50 38.50 28.68
CA GLY A 136 16.79 39.14 28.92
C GLY A 136 16.99 40.37 28.04
N LEU A 137 16.71 40.25 26.74
CA LEU A 137 16.77 41.37 25.81
C LEU A 137 15.82 42.49 26.21
N LEU A 138 14.55 42.18 26.53
CA LEU A 138 13.58 43.17 27.00
C LEU A 138 14.07 43.91 28.24
N ASN A 139 14.64 43.21 29.23
CA ASN A 139 15.19 43.83 30.44
C ASN A 139 16.38 44.76 30.14
N THR A 140 17.30 44.35 29.27
CA THR A 140 18.43 45.21 28.86
C THR A 140 18.00 46.44 28.06
N PHE A 141 16.95 46.31 27.24
CA PHE A 141 16.36 47.43 26.50
C PHE A 141 15.62 48.40 27.43
N THR A 142 14.98 47.92 28.49
CA THR A 142 14.33 48.79 29.49
C THR A 142 15.35 49.52 30.35
N GLU A 143 16.48 48.90 30.69
CA GLU A 143 17.55 49.54 31.48
C GLU A 143 18.32 50.58 30.66
N SER A 144 18.49 50.38 29.34
CA SER A 144 19.05 51.38 28.43
C SER A 144 18.14 52.61 28.18
N ARG A 145 16.89 52.59 28.65
CA ARG A 145 15.89 53.65 28.38
C ARG A 145 15.58 54.54 29.60
N ASN A 146 16.11 54.20 30.78
CA ASN A 146 16.08 55.01 31.99
C ASN A 146 17.41 55.75 32.19
#